data_AF-A0A669FBP4-F1
#
_entry.id   AF-A0A669FBP4-F1
#
_cell.length_a   1.000
_cell.length_b   1.000
_cell.length_c   1.000
_cell.angle_alpha   90.00
_cell.angle_beta   90.00
_cell.angle_gamma   90.00
#
_symmetry.space_group_name_H-M   'P 1'
#
loop_
_entity.id
_entity.type
_entity.pdbx_description
1 polymer ?
#
loop_
_entity_poly.entity_id
_entity_poly.type
_entity_poly.pdbx_seq_one_letter_code
_entity_poly.pdbx_strand_id
1 'polypeptide(L)'
;MQTGQNQTTASSFSHRHKQSAGGDGVLLDVCEFHFSVTQEIKAERQHREAEATCLHTQSNSEELNLASSSRISAEENASICDSSARPPLLRLWRKSCSASCPDQQGASVRITIVKCDLPEPSVEFLQNPPGFQTTISDLSIAITGDWRTHFGLIHDGGTFDMAIYNVDVTSVAQLGKEADGHPSVSSLSCHSQVGDVDIEFHGGASFIFQPFVKHFKGRIRDEIQKRLCPGVEGNIQSFEDHLHVMNVSVDVNEVLTLALPLTDVPIIGASGMNVGLKGEFYNIKTPVEPPFEAQPFTMPDEPSYMLSVGMSDFTLNSASYAYFSAKLLQLLITDSMIPPISPVHLNTTSLGKFIPKLAEMYPDMLMSVLVYAQEAPKFSIQPDAINVSIKAVAKASVILPNGTQIPVFTINVDSKFSSELWIDDGKLKGSVKMDNVTLTLASSEVGTFKTDSLESLARTGGKFVLVKVNQKLREGFLVLRTKYAQLVNSVLKKEKGFLSISSDVQVVLT
;
A
#
# COMPACT_ATOMS: atom_id res chain seq x y z
N MET A 1 -7.03 -8.18 71.03
CA MET A 1 -5.95 -7.17 71.00
C MET A 1 -5.77 -6.78 69.55
N GLN A 2 -6.67 -5.91 69.08
CA GLN A 2 -6.42 -4.46 68.82
C GLN A 2 -5.74 -4.28 67.46
N THR A 3 -6.50 -4.07 66.36
CA THR A 3 -7.22 -2.83 65.88
C THR A 3 -6.37 -2.13 64.81
N GLY A 4 -6.84 -1.63 63.67
CA GLY A 4 -8.17 -1.49 63.04
C GLY A 4 -7.98 -1.35 61.52
N GLN A 5 -8.90 -1.77 60.64
CA GLN A 5 -10.15 -1.11 60.25
C GLN A 5 -10.02 0.41 60.01
N ASN A 6 -10.16 0.83 58.73
CA ASN A 6 -11.42 1.45 58.29
C ASN A 6 -11.55 1.59 56.75
N GLN A 7 -12.66 1.05 56.24
CA GLN A 7 -13.43 1.58 55.11
C GLN A 7 -13.99 2.98 55.53
N THR A 8 -14.54 3.87 54.69
CA THR A 8 -15.76 3.69 53.89
C THR A 8 -16.07 4.99 53.12
N THR A 9 -16.81 4.86 51.98
CA THR A 9 -17.85 5.79 51.43
C THR A 9 -17.46 7.21 50.96
N ALA A 10 -18.11 7.88 49.99
CA ALA A 10 -19.11 7.61 48.95
C ALA A 10 -19.39 8.94 48.19
N SER A 11 -20.17 8.87 47.10
CA SER A 11 -20.96 9.95 46.44
C SER A 11 -20.17 10.99 45.61
N SER A 12 -20.23 10.96 44.28
CA SER A 12 -21.30 11.44 43.38
C SER A 12 -21.49 12.96 43.38
N PHE A 13 -21.24 13.62 42.24
CA PHE A 13 -22.18 14.61 41.69
C PHE A 13 -21.90 14.88 40.20
N SER A 14 -22.98 14.81 39.44
CA SER A 14 -23.11 15.11 38.01
C SER A 14 -23.43 16.60 37.84
N HIS A 15 -22.95 17.24 36.78
CA HIS A 15 -23.77 18.25 36.09
C HIS A 15 -23.46 18.36 34.59
N ARG A 16 -24.54 18.21 33.82
CA ARG A 16 -24.69 18.56 32.40
C ARG A 16 -24.92 20.07 32.22
N HIS A 17 -24.49 20.62 31.09
CA HIS A 17 -25.30 21.35 30.09
C HIS A 17 -24.39 21.57 28.84
N LYS A 18 -24.63 21.14 27.59
CA LYS A 18 -25.76 21.12 26.60
C LYS A 18 -25.78 22.35 25.66
N GLN A 19 -25.58 22.07 24.35
CA GLN A 19 -26.05 22.79 23.13
C GLN A 19 -25.40 24.15 22.76
N SER A 20 -25.17 24.56 21.49
CA SER A 20 -25.55 24.08 20.15
C SER A 20 -24.81 24.90 19.05
N ALA A 21 -24.45 24.22 17.94
CA ALA A 21 -24.38 24.59 16.51
C ALA A 21 -23.93 25.98 16.00
N GLY A 22 -23.10 25.95 14.95
CA GLY A 22 -22.92 27.00 13.94
C GLY A 22 -21.57 26.86 13.22
N GLY A 23 -21.59 26.48 11.93
CA GLY A 23 -20.40 26.10 11.17
C GLY A 23 -19.58 27.27 10.60
N ASP A 24 -18.37 26.95 10.16
CA ASP A 24 -17.82 27.25 8.83
C ASP A 24 -16.45 26.56 8.71
N GLY A 25 -16.17 25.99 7.53
CA GLY A 25 -15.06 25.08 7.30
C GLY A 25 -13.70 25.76 7.17
N VAL A 26 -12.64 25.04 7.57
CA VAL A 26 -11.27 25.30 7.13
C VAL A 26 -10.49 23.97 7.17
N LEU A 27 -9.95 23.62 5.99
CA LEU A 27 -8.71 22.89 5.69
C LEU A 27 -8.18 21.82 6.68
N LEU A 28 -8.10 20.60 6.15
CA LEU A 28 -7.21 19.53 6.60
C LEU A 28 -5.74 19.99 6.54
N ASP A 29 -5.07 20.04 7.69
CA ASP A 29 -3.61 20.01 7.78
C ASP A 29 -3.20 18.82 8.64
N VAL A 30 -2.70 17.78 7.97
CA VAL A 30 -1.86 16.74 8.59
C VAL A 30 -0.70 16.49 7.62
N CYS A 31 0.45 17.11 7.93
CA CYS A 31 1.71 16.82 7.26
C CYS A 31 2.20 15.42 7.65
N GLU A 32 2.04 14.45 6.77
CA GLU A 32 2.72 13.16 6.82
C GLU A 32 4.00 13.19 5.97
N PHE A 33 5.16 13.14 6.62
CA PHE A 33 6.42 12.76 5.99
C PHE A 33 6.57 11.24 6.09
N HIS A 34 6.73 10.56 4.95
CA HIS A 34 7.12 9.15 4.89
C HIS A 34 8.22 9.04 3.83
N PHE A 35 9.34 8.38 4.12
CA PHE A 35 10.27 7.93 3.09
C PHE A 35 10.39 6.41 3.20
N SER A 36 10.04 5.69 2.13
CA SER A 36 10.43 4.30 1.94
C SER A 36 10.55 4.05 0.44
N VAL A 37 11.68 3.48 0.02
CA VAL A 37 12.02 3.23 -1.38
C VAL A 37 12.79 1.92 -1.48
N THR A 38 12.31 0.98 -2.31
CA THR A 38 13.13 -0.08 -2.94
C THR A 38 12.55 -0.45 -4.30
N GLN A 39 13.44 -0.74 -5.26
CA GLN A 39 13.17 -1.14 -6.64
C GLN A 39 14.42 -1.65 -7.40
N GLU A 40 14.29 -2.89 -7.91
CA GLU A 40 14.16 -3.33 -9.32
C GLU A 40 15.35 -3.55 -10.32
N ILE A 41 15.23 -4.67 -11.07
CA ILE A 41 16.03 -5.15 -12.21
C ILE A 41 15.15 -5.25 -13.49
N LYS A 42 15.32 -4.38 -14.49
CA LYS A 42 15.11 -4.70 -15.94
C LYS A 42 15.58 -3.57 -16.87
N ALA A 43 16.85 -3.56 -17.26
CA ALA A 43 17.35 -2.64 -18.28
C ALA A 43 18.37 -3.32 -19.21
N GLU A 44 17.94 -4.34 -19.96
CA GLU A 44 18.81 -5.00 -20.96
C GLU A 44 18.18 -5.21 -22.35
N ARG A 45 17.01 -4.62 -22.62
CA ARG A 45 16.32 -4.81 -23.92
C ARG A 45 16.17 -3.56 -24.81
N GLN A 46 16.38 -2.34 -24.29
CA GLN A 46 16.22 -1.11 -25.10
C GLN A 46 17.51 -0.61 -25.75
N HIS A 47 18.68 -1.16 -25.42
CA HIS A 47 19.95 -0.68 -25.98
C HIS A 47 20.28 -1.21 -27.39
N ARG A 48 19.56 -2.23 -27.90
CA ARG A 48 19.85 -2.83 -29.22
C ARG A 48 19.02 -2.32 -30.40
N GLU A 49 18.04 -1.44 -30.18
CA GLU A 49 17.23 -0.86 -31.28
C GLU A 49 17.53 0.62 -31.56
N ALA A 50 18.24 1.33 -30.67
CA ALA A 50 18.58 2.74 -30.86
C ALA A 50 19.87 3.00 -31.67
N GLU A 51 20.76 2.01 -31.81
CA GLU A 51 22.00 2.16 -32.60
C GLU A 51 21.81 1.99 -34.12
N ALA A 52 20.64 1.51 -34.58
CA ALA A 52 20.40 1.25 -36.00
C ALA A 52 19.80 2.43 -36.79
N THR A 53 19.38 3.52 -36.13
CA THR A 53 18.59 4.60 -36.80
C THR A 53 19.36 5.92 -36.98
N CYS A 54 20.57 6.07 -36.43
CA CYS A 54 21.32 7.34 -36.52
C CYS A 54 22.35 7.43 -37.66
N LEU A 55 22.48 6.43 -38.53
CA LEU A 55 23.51 6.42 -39.59
C LEU A 55 23.04 6.85 -41.00
N HIS A 56 21.80 7.35 -41.19
CA HIS A 56 21.28 7.59 -42.54
C HIS A 56 20.75 8.98 -42.91
N THR A 57 20.95 10.02 -42.08
CA THR A 57 20.45 11.38 -42.37
C THR A 57 21.51 12.46 -42.16
N GLN A 58 22.66 12.29 -42.82
CA GLN A 58 23.58 13.38 -43.15
C GLN A 58 23.87 13.35 -44.66
N SER A 59 22.90 13.79 -45.45
CA SER A 59 23.11 14.30 -46.81
C SER A 59 21.87 15.05 -47.26
N ASN A 60 22.05 16.26 -47.81
CA ASN A 60 21.08 17.16 -48.42
C ASN A 60 20.24 18.06 -47.49
N SER A 61 20.66 19.32 -47.33
CA SER A 61 20.01 20.48 -47.98
C SER A 61 20.53 21.81 -47.41
N GLU A 62 21.33 22.51 -48.21
CA GLU A 62 21.51 23.97 -48.16
C GLU A 62 20.37 24.62 -48.96
N GLU A 63 19.72 25.67 -48.42
CA GLU A 63 19.45 26.96 -49.11
C GLU A 63 18.58 27.93 -48.25
N LEU A 64 19.19 29.09 -47.95
CA LEU A 64 18.68 30.48 -48.08
C LEU A 64 17.41 30.99 -47.34
N ASN A 65 17.64 31.92 -46.39
CA ASN A 65 17.37 33.38 -46.47
C ASN A 65 16.62 34.08 -45.28
N LEU A 66 17.39 34.96 -44.61
CA LEU A 66 17.17 36.38 -44.26
C LEU A 66 15.86 36.89 -43.58
N ALA A 67 15.97 37.41 -42.34
CA ALA A 67 16.27 38.82 -42.01
C ALA A 67 15.57 39.39 -40.73
N SER A 68 16.37 40.16 -39.96
CA SER A 68 16.02 41.24 -38.99
C SER A 68 15.43 40.86 -37.62
N SER A 69 15.62 41.59 -36.50
CA SER A 69 16.68 42.42 -35.89
C SER A 69 16.03 43.06 -34.65
N SER A 70 16.50 42.78 -33.44
CA SER A 70 16.63 43.77 -32.33
C SER A 70 17.13 43.10 -31.03
N ARG A 71 18.22 43.65 -30.49
CA ARG A 71 18.73 43.50 -29.11
C ARG A 71 17.90 44.43 -28.20
N ILE A 72 17.70 44.20 -26.89
CA ILE A 72 18.69 44.33 -25.80
C ILE A 72 18.12 43.68 -24.50
N SER A 73 18.93 42.79 -23.92
CA SER A 73 19.26 42.50 -22.49
C SER A 73 18.17 42.35 -21.40
N ALA A 74 18.16 41.17 -20.76
CA ALA A 74 18.34 41.01 -19.30
C ALA A 74 18.64 39.54 -18.91
N GLU A 75 19.80 39.36 -18.30
CA GLU A 75 20.29 38.35 -17.34
C GLU A 75 19.89 36.87 -17.43
N GLU A 76 20.96 36.09 -17.64
CA GLU A 76 21.10 34.66 -17.70
C GLU A 76 21.69 34.17 -16.36
N ASN A 77 20.99 33.26 -15.66
CA ASN A 77 21.62 32.23 -14.82
C ASN A 77 20.54 31.23 -14.35
N ALA A 78 20.28 30.23 -15.19
CA ALA A 78 19.60 29.00 -14.80
C ALA A 78 20.43 27.83 -15.35
N SER A 79 21.35 27.29 -14.54
CA SER A 79 22.05 26.05 -14.89
C SER A 79 21.15 24.86 -14.58
N ILE A 80 20.49 24.43 -15.65
CA ILE A 80 19.83 23.15 -15.87
C ILE A 80 20.79 22.02 -15.50
N CYS A 81 20.38 21.15 -14.57
CA CYS A 81 20.87 19.77 -14.50
C CYS A 81 19.66 18.84 -14.54
N ASP A 82 19.51 18.26 -15.72
CA ASP A 82 18.55 17.25 -16.14
C ASP A 82 18.39 16.13 -15.08
N SER A 83 17.17 15.96 -14.63
CA SER A 83 16.74 14.95 -13.67
C SER A 83 15.91 13.90 -14.39
N SER A 84 16.53 12.81 -14.82
CA SER A 84 15.82 11.60 -15.20
C SER A 84 16.44 10.34 -14.56
N ALA A 85 15.56 9.61 -13.86
CA ALA A 85 15.62 8.21 -13.41
C ALA A 85 16.95 7.66 -12.85
N ARG A 86 17.11 7.61 -11.51
CA ARG A 86 18.20 6.84 -10.83
C ARG A 86 17.76 6.21 -9.49
N PRO A 87 18.36 5.05 -9.08
CA PRO A 87 17.79 4.09 -8.13
C PRO A 87 17.66 4.50 -6.64
N PRO A 88 16.92 3.71 -5.82
CA PRO A 88 16.62 3.96 -4.40
C PRO A 88 17.81 4.10 -3.46
N LEU A 89 18.83 3.25 -3.63
CA LEU A 89 20.01 3.22 -2.77
C LEU A 89 20.82 4.52 -2.90
N LEU A 90 20.84 5.13 -4.09
CA LEU A 90 21.38 6.47 -4.26
C LEU A 90 20.72 7.50 -3.33
N ARG A 91 19.51 7.29 -2.77
CA ARG A 91 18.91 8.26 -1.83
C ARG A 91 19.50 8.22 -0.42
N LEU A 92 19.83 7.05 0.12
CA LEU A 92 20.54 6.94 1.42
C LEU A 92 21.89 7.64 1.33
N TRP A 93 22.56 7.39 0.21
CA TRP A 93 23.85 7.99 -0.08
C TRP A 93 23.75 9.46 -0.48
N ARG A 94 22.72 9.89 -1.21
CA ARG A 94 22.49 11.30 -1.54
C ARG A 94 22.02 12.10 -0.32
N LYS A 95 21.26 11.51 0.61
CA LYS A 95 20.99 12.10 1.93
C LYS A 95 22.30 12.30 2.68
N SER A 96 23.18 11.30 2.67
CA SER A 96 24.55 11.43 3.19
C SER A 96 25.38 12.48 2.40
N CYS A 97 25.20 12.60 1.08
CA CYS A 97 25.80 13.64 0.24
C CYS A 97 25.10 15.01 0.37
N SER A 98 24.01 15.13 1.13
CA SER A 98 23.29 16.38 1.42
C SER A 98 23.37 16.79 2.88
N ALA A 99 24.05 15.99 3.71
CA ALA A 99 24.23 16.26 5.12
C ALA A 99 25.24 17.40 5.33
N SER A 100 24.87 18.37 6.16
CA SER A 100 25.81 19.38 6.66
C SER A 100 26.51 18.79 7.89
N CYS A 101 27.85 18.76 7.89
CA CYS A 101 28.63 18.29 9.03
C CYS A 101 28.42 19.23 10.23
N PRO A 102 28.08 18.73 11.44
CA PRO A 102 27.88 19.57 12.60
C PRO A 102 29.18 20.26 13.05
N ASP A 103 29.07 21.53 13.42
CA ASP A 103 30.16 22.36 13.95
C ASP A 103 30.77 21.72 15.21
N GLN A 104 32.08 21.44 15.19
CA GLN A 104 32.85 21.09 16.39
C GLN A 104 33.23 22.38 17.13
N GLN A 105 33.00 22.44 18.44
CA GLN A 105 33.26 23.62 19.27
C GLN A 105 34.74 24.05 19.19
N GLY A 106 34.99 25.21 18.56
CA GLY A 106 36.29 25.88 18.52
C GLY A 106 36.67 26.51 17.17
N ALA A 107 36.06 26.08 16.06
CA ALA A 107 36.23 26.69 14.74
C ALA A 107 34.94 26.51 13.93
N SER A 108 34.32 27.59 13.45
CA SER A 108 33.15 27.52 12.58
C SER A 108 33.62 27.14 11.17
N VAL A 109 33.33 25.91 10.75
CA VAL A 109 33.72 25.35 9.45
C VAL A 109 32.44 24.97 8.73
N ARG A 110 32.00 25.78 7.77
CA ARG A 110 30.85 25.44 6.92
C ARG A 110 31.34 24.51 5.83
N ILE A 111 30.77 23.31 5.74
CA ILE A 111 31.12 22.28 4.75
C ILE A 111 29.92 22.07 3.83
N THR A 112 30.16 22.06 2.52
CA THR A 112 29.16 21.85 1.47
C THR A 112 29.66 20.79 0.49
N ILE A 113 28.80 19.82 0.15
CA ILE A 113 29.13 18.81 -0.86
C ILE A 113 28.81 19.38 -2.25
N VAL A 114 29.84 19.50 -3.09
CA VAL A 114 29.78 20.11 -4.42
C VAL A 114 29.40 19.09 -5.48
N LYS A 115 29.92 17.86 -5.36
CA LYS A 115 29.66 16.78 -6.29
C LYS A 115 29.73 15.44 -5.57
N CYS A 116 28.80 14.55 -5.87
CA CYS A 116 28.85 13.14 -5.45
C CYS A 116 28.74 12.30 -6.71
N ASP A 117 29.82 11.63 -7.10
CA ASP A 117 29.80 10.67 -8.20
C ASP A 117 29.54 9.29 -7.62
N LEU A 118 28.27 8.88 -7.69
CA LEU A 118 27.80 7.62 -7.13
C LEU A 118 27.69 6.58 -8.25
N PRO A 119 28.56 5.55 -8.24
CA PRO A 119 28.39 4.39 -9.10
C PRO A 119 27.16 3.57 -8.67
N GLU A 120 26.75 2.66 -9.53
CA GLU A 120 25.59 1.81 -9.28
C GLU A 120 25.88 0.86 -8.11
N PRO A 121 25.07 0.90 -7.03
CA PRO A 121 25.23 -0.01 -5.90
C PRO A 121 24.82 -1.43 -6.29
N SER A 122 25.53 -2.43 -5.77
CA SER A 122 25.09 -3.82 -5.83
C SER A 122 24.36 -4.23 -4.55
N VAL A 123 23.35 -5.09 -4.70
CA VAL A 123 22.60 -5.69 -3.60
C VAL A 123 22.60 -7.19 -3.77
N GLU A 124 23.02 -7.90 -2.73
CA GLU A 124 22.99 -9.36 -2.67
C GLU A 124 22.09 -9.83 -1.54
N PHE A 125 21.35 -10.89 -1.80
CA PHE A 125 20.50 -11.56 -0.85
C PHE A 125 21.31 -12.49 0.07
N LEU A 126 21.17 -12.34 1.38
CA LEU A 126 21.78 -13.22 2.38
C LEU A 126 20.72 -14.12 3.00
N GLN A 127 21.00 -15.43 3.06
CA GLN A 127 20.03 -16.40 3.59
C GLN A 127 20.19 -16.65 5.09
N ASN A 128 21.40 -16.51 5.65
CA ASN A 128 21.70 -16.82 7.04
C ASN A 128 22.72 -15.83 7.64
N PRO A 129 22.30 -14.85 8.46
CA PRO A 129 20.90 -14.50 8.74
C PRO A 129 20.19 -13.91 7.49
N PRO A 130 18.84 -13.95 7.44
CA PRO A 130 18.10 -13.35 6.33
C PRO A 130 18.36 -11.84 6.29
N GLY A 131 18.85 -11.35 5.16
CA GLY A 131 19.19 -9.94 5.00
C GLY A 131 19.67 -9.56 3.62
N PHE A 132 20.25 -8.36 3.54
CA PHE A 132 20.86 -7.81 2.33
C PHE A 132 22.29 -7.40 2.61
N GLN A 133 23.18 -7.70 1.67
CA GLN A 133 24.48 -7.05 1.57
C GLN A 133 24.41 -5.98 0.49
N THR A 134 24.71 -4.74 0.84
CA THR A 134 24.82 -3.64 -0.11
C THR A 134 26.29 -3.27 -0.26
N THR A 135 26.77 -3.14 -1.50
CA THR A 135 28.15 -2.70 -1.78
C THR A 135 28.13 -1.52 -2.75
N ILE A 136 28.92 -0.50 -2.44
CA ILE A 136 29.28 0.59 -3.33
C ILE A 136 30.80 0.62 -3.40
N SER A 137 31.34 0.66 -4.60
CA SER A 137 32.78 0.74 -4.83
C SER A 137 33.10 1.93 -5.71
N ASP A 138 34.27 2.53 -5.54
CA ASP A 138 34.75 3.66 -6.36
C ASP A 138 33.90 4.95 -6.29
N LEU A 139 33.21 5.19 -5.17
CA LEU A 139 32.52 6.47 -4.92
C LEU A 139 33.54 7.62 -4.81
N SER A 140 33.23 8.74 -5.47
CA SER A 140 34.02 9.97 -5.39
C SER A 140 33.17 11.16 -4.94
N ILE A 141 33.68 11.94 -3.99
CA ILE A 141 32.94 13.06 -3.36
C ILE A 141 33.81 14.32 -3.42
N ALA A 142 33.28 15.40 -3.99
CA ALA A 142 33.89 16.72 -3.92
C ALA A 142 33.13 17.59 -2.91
N ILE A 143 33.88 18.26 -2.06
CA ILE A 143 33.42 19.06 -0.92
C ILE A 143 34.13 20.40 -0.98
N THR A 144 33.44 21.47 -0.62
CA THR A 144 34.05 22.78 -0.40
C THR A 144 33.66 23.28 0.99
N GLY A 145 34.50 24.11 1.60
CA GLY A 145 34.16 24.68 2.89
C GLY A 145 35.00 25.87 3.31
N ASP A 146 34.61 26.48 4.41
CA ASP A 146 35.30 27.62 5.01
C ASP A 146 36.19 27.17 6.16
N TRP A 147 37.38 27.75 6.31
CA TRP A 147 38.21 27.57 7.50
C TRP A 147 38.54 28.91 8.15
N ARG A 148 38.61 28.91 9.48
CA ARG A 148 39.04 30.05 10.28
C ARG A 148 39.93 29.57 11.41
N THR A 149 41.05 30.24 11.62
CA THR A 149 41.97 29.96 12.72
C THR A 149 42.18 31.20 13.58
N HIS A 150 42.25 30.97 14.88
CA HIS A 150 42.50 31.99 15.89
C HIS A 150 43.68 31.52 16.75
N PHE A 151 44.86 32.10 16.54
CA PHE A 151 46.03 31.82 17.38
C PHE A 151 46.64 33.13 17.89
N GLY A 152 46.35 33.47 19.15
CA GLY A 152 46.77 34.74 19.74
C GLY A 152 46.17 35.95 19.02
N LEU A 153 47.03 36.80 18.43
CA LEU A 153 46.63 37.99 17.67
C LEU A 153 46.42 37.72 16.17
N ILE A 154 46.65 36.48 15.72
CA ILE A 154 46.55 36.11 14.30
C ILE A 154 45.14 35.58 14.05
N HIS A 155 44.40 36.33 13.22
CA HIS A 155 43.12 35.96 12.65
C HIS A 155 43.35 35.65 11.18
N ASP A 156 43.15 34.39 10.80
CA ASP A 156 43.31 33.98 9.43
C ASP A 156 42.16 33.06 9.01
N GLY A 157 41.88 33.03 7.72
CA GLY A 157 40.79 32.25 7.19
C GLY A 157 40.74 32.27 5.67
N GLY A 158 39.95 31.36 5.14
CA GLY A 158 39.81 31.16 3.71
C GLY A 158 38.84 30.03 3.43
N THR A 159 38.95 29.46 2.23
CA THR A 159 38.16 28.32 1.81
C THR A 159 39.05 27.10 1.57
N PHE A 160 38.46 25.93 1.46
CA PHE A 160 39.15 24.73 1.00
C PHE A 160 38.24 23.95 0.07
N ASP A 161 38.85 23.29 -0.91
CA ASP A 161 38.22 22.26 -1.72
C ASP A 161 38.84 20.91 -1.34
N MET A 162 37.99 19.90 -1.17
CA MET A 162 38.38 18.54 -0.80
C MET A 162 37.75 17.56 -1.77
N ALA A 163 38.55 16.65 -2.30
CA ALA A 163 38.08 15.53 -3.10
C ALA A 163 38.42 14.22 -2.41
N ILE A 164 37.43 13.37 -2.23
CA ILE A 164 37.53 12.05 -1.64
C ILE A 164 37.36 11.04 -2.77
N TYR A 165 38.31 10.12 -2.92
CA TYR A 165 38.36 9.17 -4.01
C TYR A 165 38.35 7.73 -3.51
N ASN A 166 37.86 6.83 -4.37
CA ASN A 166 37.85 5.40 -4.18
C ASN A 166 37.25 5.02 -2.82
N VAL A 167 36.05 5.53 -2.56
CA VAL A 167 35.30 5.20 -1.36
C VAL A 167 34.53 3.91 -1.60
N ASP A 168 34.87 2.89 -0.84
CA ASP A 168 34.18 1.61 -0.84
C ASP A 168 33.40 1.46 0.45
N VAL A 169 32.12 1.12 0.37
CA VAL A 169 31.31 0.80 1.54
C VAL A 169 30.51 -0.47 1.30
N THR A 170 30.66 -1.41 2.23
CA THR A 170 29.90 -2.66 2.30
C THR A 170 29.10 -2.66 3.60
N SER A 171 27.78 -2.84 3.50
CA SER A 171 26.88 -2.89 4.65
C SER A 171 26.01 -4.13 4.58
N VAL A 172 25.87 -4.82 5.71
CA VAL A 172 24.98 -5.97 5.86
C VAL A 172 23.83 -5.59 6.79
N ALA A 173 22.61 -5.64 6.28
CA ALA A 173 21.39 -5.43 7.04
C ALA A 173 20.65 -6.76 7.20
N GLN A 174 20.25 -7.09 8.42
CA GLN A 174 19.44 -8.25 8.74
C GLN A 174 17.96 -7.85 8.77
N LEU A 175 17.09 -8.70 8.21
CA LEU A 175 15.65 -8.58 8.30
C LEU A 175 15.12 -9.46 9.42
N GLY A 176 14.06 -8.99 10.07
CA GLY A 176 13.41 -9.69 11.17
C GLY A 176 11.92 -9.44 11.25
N LYS A 177 11.36 -9.91 12.36
CA LYS A 177 9.96 -9.74 12.73
C LYS A 177 9.89 -9.50 14.24
N GLU A 178 9.15 -8.48 14.64
CA GLU A 178 8.85 -8.21 16.05
C GLU A 178 7.73 -9.11 16.59
N ALA A 179 7.55 -9.14 17.91
CA ALA A 179 6.58 -10.03 18.56
C ALA A 179 5.12 -9.75 18.16
N ASP A 180 4.81 -8.51 17.81
CA ASP A 180 3.48 -8.06 17.35
C ASP A 180 3.32 -8.14 15.81
N GLY A 181 4.35 -8.60 15.11
CA GLY A 181 4.34 -8.82 13.67
C GLY A 181 4.80 -7.62 12.84
N HIS A 182 5.36 -6.57 13.41
CA HIS A 182 6.05 -5.55 12.61
C HIS A 182 7.29 -6.13 11.91
N PRO A 183 7.59 -5.72 10.68
CA PRO A 183 8.88 -5.99 10.06
C PRO A 183 9.97 -5.25 10.83
N SER A 184 11.15 -5.85 10.94
CA SER A 184 12.31 -5.20 11.53
C SER A 184 13.54 -5.29 10.64
N VAL A 185 14.46 -4.35 10.83
CA VAL A 185 15.74 -4.26 10.13
C VAL A 185 16.84 -3.77 11.07
N SER A 186 17.99 -4.44 11.06
CA SER A 186 19.13 -4.06 11.91
C SER A 186 20.44 -4.14 11.13
N SER A 187 21.40 -3.28 11.46
CA SER A 187 22.76 -3.39 10.90
C SER A 187 23.52 -4.52 11.59
N LEU A 188 23.98 -5.50 10.81
CA LEU A 188 24.83 -6.60 11.30
C LEU A 188 26.31 -6.23 11.22
N SER A 189 26.71 -5.60 10.12
CA SER A 189 28.06 -5.12 9.93
C SER A 189 28.11 -3.98 8.91
N CYS A 190 29.08 -3.10 9.07
CA CYS A 190 29.47 -2.13 8.07
C CYS A 190 31.00 -2.09 7.97
N HIS A 191 31.49 -2.09 6.74
CA HIS A 191 32.88 -1.87 6.42
C HIS A 191 33.00 -0.73 5.42
N SER A 192 33.88 0.21 5.69
CA SER A 192 34.17 1.32 4.78
C SER A 192 35.66 1.51 4.62
N GLN A 193 36.08 1.76 3.39
CA GLN A 193 37.45 2.07 3.04
C GLN A 193 37.45 3.35 2.20
N VAL A 194 38.31 4.30 2.56
CA VAL A 194 38.57 5.48 1.73
C VAL A 194 39.91 5.26 1.05
N GLY A 195 40.02 5.37 -0.26
CA GLY A 195 41.30 5.23 -0.94
C GLY A 195 42.18 6.45 -0.74
N ASP A 196 41.70 7.62 -1.17
CA ASP A 196 42.49 8.85 -1.12
C ASP A 196 41.65 10.09 -0.80
N VAL A 197 42.31 11.13 -0.27
CA VAL A 197 41.71 12.44 -0.01
C VAL A 197 42.67 13.52 -0.49
N ASP A 198 42.24 14.37 -1.42
CA ASP A 198 42.97 15.57 -1.80
C ASP A 198 42.32 16.81 -1.20
N ILE A 199 43.14 17.78 -0.78
CA ILE A 199 42.65 19.00 -0.15
C ILE A 199 43.49 20.17 -0.62
N GLU A 200 42.80 21.19 -1.12
CA GLU A 200 43.39 22.44 -1.55
C GLU A 200 42.84 23.59 -0.72
N PHE A 201 43.72 24.34 -0.07
CA PHE A 201 43.33 25.51 0.71
C PHE A 201 43.52 26.78 -0.10
N HIS A 202 42.53 27.67 -0.04
CA HIS A 202 42.52 28.95 -0.71
C HIS A 202 42.34 30.09 0.29
N GLY A 203 42.90 31.26 0.00
CA GLY A 203 42.81 32.46 0.84
C GLY A 203 43.72 32.44 2.07
N GLY A 204 43.87 33.60 2.71
CA GLY A 204 44.67 33.73 3.93
C GLY A 204 46.15 33.35 3.75
N ALA A 205 46.74 32.75 4.79
CA ALA A 205 48.07 32.13 4.73
C ALA A 205 48.03 30.68 4.22
N SER A 206 47.16 30.33 3.26
CA SER A 206 47.05 28.96 2.71
C SER A 206 48.38 28.40 2.20
N PHE A 207 49.30 29.26 1.73
CA PHE A 207 50.67 28.87 1.36
C PHE A 207 51.46 28.20 2.48
N ILE A 208 51.13 28.48 3.75
CA ILE A 208 51.74 27.87 4.93
C ILE A 208 51.12 26.49 5.18
N PHE A 209 49.82 26.32 4.96
CA PHE A 209 49.09 25.10 5.29
C PHE A 209 49.17 24.02 4.20
N GLN A 210 49.27 24.41 2.92
CA GLN A 210 49.33 23.48 1.78
C GLN A 210 50.46 22.41 1.90
N PRO A 211 51.67 22.73 2.38
CA PRO A 211 52.71 21.73 2.64
C PRO A 211 52.37 20.75 3.79
N PHE A 212 51.60 21.19 4.79
CA PHE A 212 51.19 20.36 5.92
C PHE A 212 50.02 19.43 5.58
N VAL A 213 49.23 19.74 4.54
CA VAL A 213 48.13 18.86 4.05
C VAL A 213 48.63 17.45 3.80
N LYS A 214 49.81 17.29 3.18
CA LYS A 214 50.42 15.96 2.95
C LYS A 214 50.66 15.17 4.24
N HIS A 215 50.91 15.84 5.36
CA HIS A 215 51.17 15.22 6.66
C HIS A 215 49.88 14.84 7.41
N PHE A 216 48.77 15.55 7.16
CA PHE A 216 47.48 15.31 7.80
C PHE A 216 46.48 14.54 6.93
N LYS A 217 46.76 14.39 5.64
CA LYS A 217 45.95 13.65 4.66
C LYS A 217 45.53 12.26 5.16
N GLY A 218 46.48 11.51 5.75
CA GLY A 218 46.17 10.22 6.38
C GLY A 218 45.19 10.32 7.54
N ARG A 219 45.35 11.32 8.42
CA ARG A 219 44.42 11.53 9.55
C ARG A 219 43.02 11.95 9.09
N ILE A 220 42.94 12.78 8.05
CA ILE A 220 41.67 13.24 7.50
C ILE A 220 40.94 12.09 6.82
N ARG A 221 41.67 11.30 6.01
CA ARG A 221 41.19 10.03 5.45
C ARG A 221 40.65 9.10 6.53
N ASP A 222 41.41 8.87 7.59
CA ASP A 222 41.02 7.98 8.70
C ASP A 222 39.78 8.50 9.43
N GLU A 223 39.67 9.83 9.63
CA GLU A 223 38.50 10.42 10.29
C GLU A 223 37.25 10.35 9.41
N ILE A 224 37.37 10.59 8.10
CA ILE A 224 36.26 10.40 7.15
C ILE A 224 35.81 8.93 7.16
N GLN A 225 36.76 8.00 7.05
CA GLN A 225 36.47 6.57 7.06
C GLN A 225 35.73 6.15 8.33
N LYS A 226 36.13 6.66 9.51
CA LYS A 226 35.44 6.40 10.78
C LYS A 226 34.00 6.91 10.85
N ARG A 227 33.63 7.89 10.02
CA ARG A 227 32.29 8.50 10.02
C ARG A 227 31.32 7.85 9.05
N LEU A 228 31.81 7.15 8.03
CA LEU A 228 30.97 6.52 7.00
C LEU A 228 30.03 5.47 7.60
N CYS A 229 30.55 4.48 8.30
CA CYS A 229 29.73 3.40 8.86
C CYS A 229 28.71 3.87 9.91
N PRO A 230 29.05 4.73 10.89
CA PRO A 230 28.05 5.31 11.76
C PRO A 230 26.93 6.06 11.03
N GLY A 231 27.23 6.70 9.89
CA GLY A 231 26.22 7.32 9.04
C GLY A 231 25.29 6.31 8.36
N VAL A 232 25.83 5.20 7.85
CA VAL A 232 25.03 4.11 7.28
C VAL A 232 24.16 3.44 8.34
N GLU A 233 24.75 3.08 9.47
CA GLU A 233 24.05 2.48 10.62
C GLU A 233 22.95 3.40 11.14
N GLY A 234 23.21 4.70 11.28
CA GLY A 234 22.20 5.68 11.68
C GLY A 234 21.02 5.77 10.71
N ASN A 235 21.26 5.62 9.40
CA ASN A 235 20.17 5.57 8.43
C ASN A 235 19.36 4.26 8.50
N ILE A 236 20.03 3.12 8.74
CA ILE A 236 19.34 1.84 8.96
C ILE A 236 18.46 1.93 10.21
N GLN A 237 18.98 2.49 11.30
CA GLN A 237 18.20 2.72 12.52
C GLN A 237 17.02 3.64 12.28
N SER A 238 17.21 4.73 11.52
CA SER A 238 16.09 5.61 11.17
C SER A 238 15.03 4.87 10.35
N PHE A 239 15.42 3.95 9.46
CA PHE A 239 14.47 3.14 8.71
C PHE A 239 13.74 2.14 9.62
N GLU A 240 14.44 1.52 10.57
CA GLU A 240 13.84 0.66 11.60
C GLU A 240 12.78 1.41 12.42
N ASP A 241 13.07 2.63 12.87
CA ASP A 241 12.12 3.45 13.61
C ASP A 241 10.83 3.70 12.79
N HIS A 242 10.92 3.79 11.46
CA HIS A 242 9.75 3.91 10.59
C HIS A 242 8.97 2.60 10.46
N LEU A 243 9.65 1.44 10.46
CA LEU A 243 9.00 0.14 10.41
C LEU A 243 8.21 -0.13 11.70
N HIS A 244 8.76 0.25 12.86
CA HIS A 244 8.13 0.09 14.17
C HIS A 244 6.84 0.91 14.33
N VAL A 245 6.71 2.08 13.67
CA VAL A 245 5.49 2.90 13.73
C VAL A 245 4.53 2.66 12.57
N MET A 246 4.87 1.74 11.66
CA MET A 246 4.04 1.43 10.51
C MET A 246 2.78 0.67 10.93
N ASN A 247 1.60 1.16 10.54
CA ASN A 247 0.36 0.44 10.82
C ASN A 247 0.33 -0.94 10.12
N VAL A 248 0.40 -2.01 10.90
CA VAL A 248 0.17 -3.40 10.44
C VAL A 248 -1.32 -3.76 10.37
N SER A 249 -2.21 -2.77 10.47
CA SER A 249 -3.65 -2.92 10.27
C SER A 249 -4.23 -1.66 9.64
N VAL A 250 -5.15 -1.82 8.68
CA VAL A 250 -5.74 -0.72 7.93
C VAL A 250 -7.25 -0.83 7.93
N ASP A 251 -7.93 0.20 8.44
CA ASP A 251 -9.38 0.31 8.37
C ASP A 251 -9.81 0.54 6.92
N VAL A 252 -10.54 -0.42 6.36
CA VAL A 252 -10.99 -0.38 4.96
C VAL A 252 -12.32 0.36 4.85
N ASN A 253 -13.14 0.34 5.90
CA ASN A 253 -14.36 1.13 6.06
C ASN A 253 -14.78 1.17 7.54
N GLU A 254 -15.97 1.70 7.83
CA GLU A 254 -16.51 1.80 9.20
C GLU A 254 -16.78 0.47 9.92
N VAL A 255 -16.63 -0.66 9.22
CA VAL A 255 -16.93 -2.01 9.71
C VAL A 255 -15.68 -2.87 9.78
N LEU A 256 -14.84 -2.82 8.75
CA LEU A 256 -13.75 -3.76 8.52
C LEU A 256 -12.38 -3.11 8.68
N THR A 257 -11.50 -3.83 9.38
CA THR A 257 -10.06 -3.57 9.40
C THR A 257 -9.32 -4.76 8.83
N LEU A 258 -8.29 -4.52 8.02
CA LEU A 258 -7.44 -5.53 7.40
C LEU A 258 -6.12 -5.58 8.15
N ALA A 259 -5.83 -6.71 8.80
CA ALA A 259 -4.56 -6.95 9.46
C ALA A 259 -3.53 -7.54 8.48
N LEU A 260 -2.36 -6.90 8.43
CA LEU A 260 -1.20 -7.29 7.62
C LEU A 260 0.10 -7.44 8.45
N PRO A 261 0.09 -7.96 9.70
CA PRO A 261 1.33 -8.28 10.38
C PRO A 261 2.08 -9.41 9.66
N LEU A 262 3.39 -9.44 9.81
CA LEU A 262 4.22 -10.55 9.37
C LEU A 262 3.82 -11.83 10.10
N THR A 263 3.64 -12.92 9.35
CA THR A 263 3.40 -14.25 9.94
C THR A 263 4.71 -14.89 10.40
N ASP A 264 5.81 -14.63 9.70
CA ASP A 264 7.15 -15.11 10.03
C ASP A 264 8.24 -14.13 9.52
N VAL A 265 9.49 -14.37 9.89
CA VAL A 265 10.66 -13.64 9.36
C VAL A 265 10.73 -13.82 7.84
N PRO A 266 11.09 -12.78 7.06
CA PRO A 266 11.21 -12.89 5.60
C PRO A 266 12.12 -14.04 5.15
N ILE A 267 11.65 -14.82 4.17
CA ILE A 267 12.38 -15.95 3.62
C ILE A 267 13.10 -15.49 2.36
N ILE A 268 14.42 -15.63 2.34
CA ILE A 268 15.25 -15.20 1.22
C ILE A 268 15.68 -16.41 0.39
N GLY A 269 15.31 -16.38 -0.89
CA GLY A 269 15.70 -17.37 -1.89
C GLY A 269 16.90 -16.93 -2.71
N ALA A 270 17.22 -17.67 -3.77
CA ALA A 270 18.34 -17.35 -4.67
C ALA A 270 18.08 -16.11 -5.54
N SER A 271 16.81 -15.84 -5.87
CA SER A 271 16.41 -14.81 -6.84
C SER A 271 15.32 -13.87 -6.32
N GLY A 272 14.99 -13.93 -5.03
CA GLY A 272 13.92 -13.12 -4.47
C GLY A 272 13.71 -13.34 -2.97
N MET A 273 12.79 -12.55 -2.41
CA MET A 273 12.41 -12.58 -1.01
C MET A 273 10.90 -12.75 -0.89
N ASN A 274 10.49 -13.66 -0.02
CA ASN A 274 9.10 -13.94 0.30
C ASN A 274 8.76 -13.36 1.67
N VAL A 275 7.70 -12.56 1.72
CA VAL A 275 7.19 -11.92 2.93
C VAL A 275 5.78 -12.45 3.17
N GLY A 276 5.61 -13.19 4.28
CA GLY A 276 4.30 -13.72 4.68
C GLY A 276 3.53 -12.68 5.49
N LEU A 277 2.32 -12.33 5.04
CA LEU A 277 1.41 -11.40 5.72
C LEU A 277 0.14 -12.15 6.15
N LYS A 278 -0.43 -11.79 7.31
CA LYS A 278 -1.64 -12.45 7.83
C LYS A 278 -2.84 -12.29 6.89
N GLY A 279 -3.06 -11.10 6.34
CA GLY A 279 -4.05 -10.85 5.29
C GLY A 279 -5.48 -11.15 5.73
N GLU A 280 -5.86 -10.71 6.94
CA GLU A 280 -7.12 -11.10 7.57
C GLU A 280 -8.01 -9.91 7.92
N PHE A 281 -9.31 -10.02 7.66
CA PHE A 281 -10.27 -8.97 7.99
C PHE A 281 -10.97 -9.24 9.33
N TYR A 282 -11.04 -8.20 10.16
CA TYR A 282 -11.80 -8.19 11.41
C TYR A 282 -12.92 -7.15 11.38
N ASN A 283 -13.94 -7.40 12.20
CA ASN A 283 -14.88 -6.35 12.58
C ASN A 283 -14.19 -5.39 13.57
N ILE A 284 -14.19 -4.10 13.28
CA ILE A 284 -13.54 -3.05 14.11
C ILE A 284 -14.10 -3.03 15.54
N LYS A 285 -15.40 -3.21 15.71
CA LYS A 285 -16.09 -3.10 17.00
C LYS A 285 -15.96 -4.37 17.84
N THR A 286 -15.92 -5.52 17.19
CA THR A 286 -15.85 -6.83 17.84
C THR A 286 -14.91 -7.75 17.05
N PRO A 287 -13.58 -7.60 17.21
CA PRO A 287 -12.62 -8.47 16.56
C PRO A 287 -12.80 -9.91 17.03
N VAL A 288 -13.08 -10.82 16.09
CA VAL A 288 -13.26 -12.24 16.35
C VAL A 288 -12.57 -12.99 15.22
N GLU A 289 -11.67 -13.90 15.59
CA GLU A 289 -11.01 -14.81 14.65
C GLU A 289 -12.06 -15.67 13.92
N PRO A 290 -11.93 -15.84 12.59
CA PRO A 290 -12.81 -16.70 11.83
C PRO A 290 -12.68 -18.15 12.28
N PRO A 291 -13.75 -18.97 12.24
CA PRO A 291 -13.74 -20.36 12.64
C PRO A 291 -13.12 -21.28 11.58
N PHE A 292 -12.14 -20.79 10.81
CA PHE A 292 -11.47 -21.49 9.73
C PHE A 292 -10.04 -20.96 9.56
N GLU A 293 -9.15 -21.80 9.04
CA GLU A 293 -7.71 -21.52 8.93
C GLU A 293 -7.30 -21.27 7.47
N ALA A 294 -6.30 -20.43 7.28
CA ALA A 294 -5.68 -20.20 5.98
C ALA A 294 -4.97 -21.47 5.48
N GLN A 295 -5.12 -21.79 4.20
CA GLN A 295 -4.37 -22.87 3.58
C GLN A 295 -3.03 -22.34 3.05
N PRO A 296 -1.92 -23.08 3.23
CA PRO A 296 -0.65 -22.67 2.66
C PRO A 296 -0.71 -22.71 1.13
N PHE A 297 -0.05 -21.76 0.49
CA PHE A 297 0.12 -21.72 -0.96
C PHE A 297 1.53 -21.28 -1.30
N THR A 298 1.99 -21.66 -2.49
CA THR A 298 3.30 -21.26 -3.02
C THR A 298 3.09 -20.30 -4.17
N MET A 299 3.73 -19.14 -4.09
CA MET A 299 3.72 -18.17 -5.18
C MET A 299 4.49 -18.73 -6.38
N PRO A 300 4.01 -18.53 -7.62
CA PRO A 300 4.76 -18.91 -8.81
C PRO A 300 6.03 -18.06 -8.92
N ASP A 301 7.14 -18.68 -9.32
CA ASP A 301 8.38 -17.97 -9.61
C ASP A 301 8.22 -17.17 -10.90
N GLU A 302 8.14 -15.85 -10.76
CA GLU A 302 7.91 -14.91 -11.85
C GLU A 302 9.07 -13.91 -11.95
N PRO A 303 10.28 -14.35 -12.35
CA PRO A 303 11.48 -13.50 -12.36
C PRO A 303 11.41 -12.35 -13.38
N SER A 304 10.38 -12.34 -14.23
CA SER A 304 10.12 -11.28 -15.20
C SER A 304 9.46 -10.04 -14.60
N TYR A 305 8.96 -10.14 -13.38
CA TYR A 305 8.36 -9.06 -12.60
C TYR A 305 9.11 -8.94 -11.29
N MET A 306 8.95 -7.82 -10.61
CA MET A 306 9.81 -7.55 -9.47
C MET A 306 9.05 -7.44 -8.15
N LEU A 307 7.73 -7.37 -8.23
CA LEU A 307 6.83 -7.65 -7.11
C LEU A 307 5.77 -8.67 -7.54
N SER A 308 5.51 -9.65 -6.68
CA SER A 308 4.35 -10.53 -6.79
C SER A 308 3.59 -10.57 -5.46
N VAL A 309 2.27 -10.40 -5.52
CA VAL A 309 1.38 -10.41 -4.35
C VAL A 309 0.37 -11.54 -4.49
N GLY A 310 0.28 -12.38 -3.47
CA GLY A 310 -0.72 -13.44 -3.37
C GLY A 310 -1.84 -13.08 -2.39
N MET A 311 -3.10 -13.23 -2.79
CA MET A 311 -4.26 -13.08 -1.90
C MET A 311 -5.07 -14.38 -1.89
N SER A 312 -5.11 -15.05 -0.74
CA SER A 312 -5.83 -16.30 -0.57
C SER A 312 -7.34 -16.11 -0.53
N ASP A 313 -8.09 -17.19 -0.77
CA ASP A 313 -9.53 -17.19 -0.55
C ASP A 313 -9.87 -17.00 0.94
N PHE A 314 -8.98 -17.37 1.86
CA PHE A 314 -9.07 -17.06 3.29
C PHE A 314 -9.25 -15.56 3.55
N THR A 315 -8.48 -14.70 2.88
CA THR A 315 -8.63 -13.24 3.00
C THR A 315 -10.04 -12.78 2.63
N LEU A 316 -10.61 -13.28 1.54
CA LEU A 316 -11.99 -12.94 1.15
C LEU A 316 -13.04 -13.53 2.11
N ASN A 317 -12.80 -14.76 2.58
CA ASN A 317 -13.69 -15.44 3.52
C ASN A 317 -13.71 -14.78 4.90
N SER A 318 -12.57 -14.26 5.39
CA SER A 318 -12.51 -13.51 6.65
C SER A 318 -13.33 -12.20 6.57
N ALA A 319 -13.25 -11.48 5.44
CA ALA A 319 -14.09 -10.28 5.23
C ALA A 319 -15.58 -10.61 5.25
N SER A 320 -15.95 -11.69 4.56
CA SER A 320 -17.32 -12.22 4.54
C SER A 320 -17.82 -12.59 5.94
N TYR A 321 -16.97 -13.27 6.72
CA TYR A 321 -17.28 -13.64 8.10
C TYR A 321 -17.43 -12.42 9.00
N ALA A 322 -16.57 -11.41 8.87
CA ALA A 322 -16.66 -10.18 9.64
C ALA A 322 -17.96 -9.40 9.38
N TYR A 323 -18.44 -9.33 8.13
CA TYR A 323 -19.77 -8.76 7.83
C TYR A 323 -20.93 -9.60 8.38
N PHE A 324 -20.80 -10.93 8.30
CA PHE A 324 -21.79 -11.86 8.83
C PHE A 324 -21.91 -11.76 10.35
N SER A 325 -20.80 -11.79 11.07
CA SER A 325 -20.74 -11.67 12.54
C SER A 325 -21.24 -10.30 13.01
N ALA A 326 -21.06 -9.25 12.19
CA ALA A 326 -21.63 -7.92 12.40
C ALA A 326 -23.16 -7.84 12.23
N LYS A 327 -23.81 -8.91 11.73
CA LYS A 327 -25.23 -8.94 11.36
C LYS A 327 -25.61 -7.90 10.29
N LEU A 328 -24.66 -7.57 9.41
CA LEU A 328 -24.88 -6.60 8.33
C LEU A 328 -25.37 -7.25 7.03
N LEU A 329 -25.27 -8.57 6.91
CA LEU A 329 -25.75 -9.32 5.74
C LEU A 329 -27.26 -9.60 5.82
N GLN A 330 -28.05 -8.52 5.88
CA GLN A 330 -29.51 -8.56 5.86
C GLN A 330 -30.11 -7.37 5.10
N LEU A 331 -31.26 -7.58 4.47
CA LEU A 331 -31.96 -6.59 3.64
C LEU A 331 -33.46 -6.76 3.80
N LEU A 332 -34.16 -5.67 4.10
CA LEU A 332 -35.62 -5.61 4.03
C LEU A 332 -36.05 -5.12 2.65
N ILE A 333 -36.62 -6.02 1.86
CA ILE A 333 -37.16 -5.73 0.53
C ILE A 333 -38.62 -5.29 0.68
N THR A 334 -38.96 -4.14 0.11
CA THR A 334 -40.33 -3.61 0.03
C THR A 334 -40.73 -3.41 -1.43
N ASP A 335 -42.02 -3.25 -1.70
CA ASP A 335 -42.53 -3.02 -3.07
C ASP A 335 -41.89 -1.79 -3.73
N SER A 336 -41.58 -0.74 -2.96
CA SER A 336 -40.93 0.49 -3.45
C SER A 336 -39.54 0.27 -4.07
N MET A 337 -38.88 -0.86 -3.75
CA MET A 337 -37.57 -1.21 -4.29
C MET A 337 -37.68 -1.95 -5.63
N ILE A 338 -38.90 -2.36 -6.02
CA ILE A 338 -39.16 -3.05 -7.29
C ILE A 338 -39.38 -2.00 -8.38
N PRO A 339 -38.67 -2.07 -9.52
CA PRO A 339 -38.89 -1.15 -10.63
C PRO A 339 -40.35 -1.14 -11.09
N PRO A 340 -40.96 0.03 -11.37
CA PRO A 340 -42.36 0.12 -11.81
C PRO A 340 -42.68 -0.63 -13.11
N ILE A 341 -41.67 -0.92 -13.92
CA ILE A 341 -41.80 -1.71 -15.16
C ILE A 341 -41.91 -3.22 -14.91
N SER A 342 -41.68 -3.66 -13.66
CA SER A 342 -41.76 -5.08 -13.30
C SER A 342 -43.20 -5.59 -13.44
N PRO A 343 -43.44 -6.73 -14.10
CA PRO A 343 -44.77 -7.32 -14.19
C PRO A 343 -45.25 -7.92 -12.86
N VAL A 344 -44.35 -8.06 -11.89
CA VAL A 344 -44.64 -8.61 -10.56
C VAL A 344 -44.17 -7.62 -9.49
N HIS A 345 -45.10 -7.29 -8.60
CA HIS A 345 -44.92 -6.41 -7.46
C HIS A 345 -45.05 -7.18 -6.15
N LEU A 346 -44.51 -6.62 -5.06
CA LEU A 346 -44.50 -7.24 -3.73
C LEU A 346 -45.82 -6.96 -3.00
N ASN A 347 -46.90 -7.52 -3.54
CA ASN A 347 -48.24 -7.47 -2.97
C ASN A 347 -48.96 -8.82 -3.15
N THR A 348 -50.00 -9.05 -2.34
CA THR A 348 -50.73 -10.32 -2.32
C THR A 348 -51.52 -10.56 -3.60
N THR A 349 -51.95 -9.51 -4.30
CA THR A 349 -52.64 -9.61 -5.60
C THR A 349 -51.71 -10.17 -6.69
N SER A 350 -50.46 -9.70 -6.74
CA SER A 350 -49.45 -10.11 -7.72
C SER A 350 -48.88 -11.49 -7.37
N LEU A 351 -48.48 -11.70 -6.11
CA LEU A 351 -47.95 -12.98 -5.64
C LEU A 351 -49.02 -14.06 -5.49
N GLY A 352 -50.29 -13.68 -5.33
CA GLY A 352 -51.43 -14.58 -5.28
C GLY A 352 -51.61 -15.43 -6.53
N LYS A 353 -51.12 -14.96 -7.68
CA LYS A 353 -51.08 -15.74 -8.93
C LYS A 353 -50.20 -16.99 -8.81
N PHE A 354 -49.20 -16.95 -7.93
CA PHE A 354 -48.28 -18.07 -7.66
C PHE A 354 -48.64 -18.81 -6.37
N ILE A 355 -49.26 -18.11 -5.41
CA ILE A 355 -49.65 -18.63 -4.10
C ILE A 355 -51.13 -18.28 -3.85
N PRO A 356 -52.11 -19.03 -4.40
CA PRO A 356 -53.53 -18.63 -4.36
C PRO A 356 -54.08 -18.36 -2.94
N LYS A 357 -53.72 -19.22 -1.98
CA LYS A 357 -54.12 -19.08 -0.56
C LYS A 357 -53.64 -17.77 0.10
N LEU A 358 -52.57 -17.16 -0.41
CA LEU A 358 -52.08 -15.87 0.08
C LEU A 358 -53.08 -14.75 -0.25
N ALA A 359 -53.61 -14.72 -1.47
CA ALA A 359 -54.59 -13.72 -1.89
C ALA A 359 -55.97 -13.96 -1.25
N GLU A 360 -56.35 -15.21 -0.99
CA GLU A 360 -57.60 -15.54 -0.30
C GLU A 360 -57.62 -15.04 1.14
N MET A 361 -56.53 -15.25 1.89
CA MET A 361 -56.47 -14.87 3.30
C MET A 361 -56.13 -13.39 3.51
N TYR A 362 -55.37 -12.79 2.61
CA TYR A 362 -54.90 -11.40 2.71
C TYR A 362 -55.14 -10.66 1.39
N PRO A 363 -56.38 -10.33 1.02
CA PRO A 363 -56.68 -9.67 -0.24
C PRO A 363 -56.15 -8.23 -0.28
N ASP A 364 -55.50 -7.87 -1.39
CA ASP A 364 -55.02 -6.51 -1.71
C ASP A 364 -54.12 -5.87 -0.65
N MET A 365 -53.15 -6.63 -0.14
CA MET A 365 -52.21 -6.17 0.89
C MET A 365 -50.79 -6.05 0.33
N LEU A 366 -50.06 -5.05 0.83
CA LEU A 366 -48.62 -4.92 0.58
C LEU A 366 -47.84 -5.99 1.34
N MET A 367 -46.65 -6.30 0.85
CA MET A 367 -45.76 -7.28 1.47
C MET A 367 -44.35 -6.72 1.65
N SER A 368 -43.62 -7.32 2.58
CA SER A 368 -42.19 -7.10 2.78
C SER A 368 -41.47 -8.43 2.92
N VAL A 369 -40.22 -8.50 2.46
CA VAL A 369 -39.39 -9.69 2.55
C VAL A 369 -38.08 -9.34 3.24
N LEU A 370 -37.87 -9.87 4.44
CA LEU A 370 -36.59 -9.78 5.13
C LEU A 370 -35.69 -10.92 4.66
N VAL A 371 -34.62 -10.58 3.95
CA VAL A 371 -33.60 -11.52 3.51
C VAL A 371 -32.38 -11.39 4.42
N TYR A 372 -31.85 -12.49 4.94
CA TYR A 372 -30.62 -12.48 5.75
C TYR A 372 -29.79 -13.73 5.53
N ALA A 373 -28.46 -13.60 5.61
CA ALA A 373 -27.55 -14.73 5.47
C ALA A 373 -27.71 -15.74 6.64
N GLN A 374 -27.69 -17.03 6.34
CA GLN A 374 -27.66 -18.10 7.35
C GLN A 374 -26.26 -18.35 7.88
N GLU A 375 -25.28 -18.20 7.00
CA GLU A 375 -23.85 -18.39 7.25
C GLU A 375 -23.08 -17.35 6.41
N ALA A 376 -21.81 -17.14 6.74
CA ALA A 376 -20.95 -16.24 5.97
C ALA A 376 -20.84 -16.73 4.51
N PRO A 377 -21.07 -15.86 3.50
CA PRO A 377 -20.81 -16.17 2.10
C PRO A 377 -19.42 -16.78 1.90
N LYS A 378 -19.34 -17.86 1.13
CA LYS A 378 -18.09 -18.59 0.91
C LYS A 378 -17.50 -18.26 -0.46
N PHE A 379 -16.28 -17.78 -0.46
CA PHE A 379 -15.44 -17.56 -1.63
C PHE A 379 -14.52 -18.76 -1.85
N SER A 380 -14.37 -19.18 -3.10
CA SER A 380 -13.41 -20.20 -3.51
C SER A 380 -12.78 -19.79 -4.83
N ILE A 381 -11.47 -19.58 -4.81
CA ILE A 381 -10.72 -19.19 -6.00
C ILE A 381 -10.29 -20.46 -6.73
N GLN A 382 -10.67 -20.57 -8.00
CA GLN A 382 -10.26 -21.63 -8.91
C GLN A 382 -9.56 -21.01 -10.14
N PRO A 383 -8.74 -21.78 -10.88
CA PRO A 383 -8.02 -21.26 -12.05
C PRO A 383 -8.93 -20.64 -13.12
N ASP A 384 -10.14 -21.18 -13.28
CA ASP A 384 -11.13 -20.72 -14.26
C ASP A 384 -12.00 -19.57 -13.72
N ALA A 385 -12.45 -19.65 -12.47
CA ALA A 385 -13.39 -18.69 -11.89
C ALA A 385 -13.26 -18.53 -10.37
N ILE A 386 -13.76 -17.41 -9.86
CA ILE A 386 -13.97 -17.22 -8.42
C ILE A 386 -15.42 -17.56 -8.10
N ASN A 387 -15.63 -18.64 -7.37
CA ASN A 387 -16.97 -19.10 -7.01
C ASN A 387 -17.40 -18.50 -5.68
N VAL A 388 -18.63 -17.99 -5.62
CA VAL A 388 -19.25 -17.44 -4.42
C VAL A 388 -20.53 -18.21 -4.13
N SER A 389 -20.64 -18.77 -2.92
CA SER A 389 -21.84 -19.46 -2.44
C SER A 389 -22.48 -18.68 -1.31
N ILE A 390 -23.78 -18.40 -1.44
CA ILE A 390 -24.56 -17.66 -0.45
C ILE A 390 -25.76 -18.52 -0.06
N LYS A 391 -25.88 -18.81 1.25
CA LYS A 391 -27.07 -19.39 1.86
C LYS A 391 -27.78 -18.34 2.69
N ALA A 392 -29.05 -18.11 2.42
CA ALA A 392 -29.86 -17.09 3.07
C ALA A 392 -31.26 -17.60 3.41
N VAL A 393 -31.96 -16.86 4.25
CA VAL A 393 -33.40 -17.02 4.52
C VAL A 393 -34.12 -15.77 4.04
N ALA A 394 -35.23 -15.96 3.35
CA ALA A 394 -36.20 -14.93 3.02
C ALA A 394 -37.49 -15.15 3.82
N LYS A 395 -37.80 -14.23 4.74
CA LYS A 395 -39.06 -14.21 5.50
C LYS A 395 -40.02 -13.21 4.88
N ALA A 396 -41.11 -13.71 4.32
CA ALA A 396 -42.16 -12.88 3.74
C ALA A 396 -43.22 -12.56 4.80
N SER A 397 -43.62 -11.29 4.86
CA SER A 397 -44.69 -10.80 5.70
C SER A 397 -45.69 -9.98 4.90
N VAL A 398 -46.95 -10.05 5.28
CA VAL A 398 -48.02 -9.16 4.81
C VAL A 398 -48.11 -7.96 5.74
N ILE A 399 -48.32 -6.78 5.18
CA ILE A 399 -48.47 -5.52 5.90
C ILE A 399 -49.96 -5.18 5.98
N LEU A 400 -50.55 -5.22 7.17
CA LEU A 400 -51.93 -4.83 7.41
C LEU A 400 -52.11 -3.30 7.28
N PRO A 401 -53.35 -2.78 7.10
CA PRO A 401 -53.60 -1.34 7.00
C PRO A 401 -53.17 -0.53 8.23
N ASN A 402 -53.08 -1.18 9.40
CA ASN A 402 -52.58 -0.58 10.64
C ASN A 402 -51.04 -0.61 10.76
N GLY A 403 -50.33 -1.07 9.72
CA GLY A 403 -48.86 -1.21 9.68
C GLY A 403 -48.30 -2.49 10.31
N THR A 404 -49.15 -3.35 10.87
CA THR A 404 -48.70 -4.61 11.49
C THR A 404 -48.19 -5.58 10.43
N GLN A 405 -47.00 -6.15 10.64
CA GLN A 405 -46.45 -7.18 9.78
C GLN A 405 -46.81 -8.58 10.29
N ILE A 406 -47.46 -9.39 9.46
CA ILE A 406 -47.80 -10.78 9.75
C ILE A 406 -46.92 -11.68 8.88
N PRO A 407 -46.02 -12.50 9.47
CA PRO A 407 -45.24 -13.48 8.72
C PRO A 407 -46.15 -14.51 8.05
N VAL A 408 -45.93 -14.77 6.77
CA VAL A 408 -46.78 -15.68 5.98
C VAL A 408 -46.05 -16.92 5.47
N PHE A 409 -44.77 -16.80 5.12
CA PHE A 409 -43.94 -17.94 4.75
C PHE A 409 -42.45 -17.62 4.84
N THR A 410 -41.63 -18.66 4.94
CA THR A 410 -40.17 -18.59 4.99
C THR A 410 -39.58 -19.47 3.88
N ILE A 411 -38.63 -18.92 3.13
CA ILE A 411 -37.93 -19.61 2.05
C ILE A 411 -36.43 -19.65 2.35
N ASN A 412 -35.82 -20.82 2.23
CA ASN A 412 -34.36 -20.93 2.19
C ASN A 412 -33.89 -20.65 0.75
N VAL A 413 -32.83 -19.87 0.64
CA VAL A 413 -32.25 -19.40 -0.60
C VAL A 413 -30.82 -19.92 -0.68
N ASP A 414 -30.56 -20.81 -1.64
CA ASP A 414 -29.21 -21.28 -1.97
C ASP A 414 -28.80 -20.70 -3.32
N SER A 415 -27.77 -19.88 -3.34
CA SER A 415 -27.33 -19.20 -4.56
C SER A 415 -25.84 -19.36 -4.80
N LYS A 416 -25.49 -19.54 -6.07
CA LYS A 416 -24.13 -19.69 -6.57
C LYS A 416 -23.86 -18.65 -7.63
N PHE A 417 -22.73 -18.00 -7.48
CA PHE A 417 -22.23 -17.00 -8.40
C PHE A 417 -20.81 -17.36 -8.80
N SER A 418 -20.42 -16.92 -9.98
CA SER A 418 -19.03 -16.95 -10.41
C SER A 418 -18.63 -15.54 -10.81
N SER A 419 -17.40 -15.20 -10.45
CA SER A 419 -16.84 -13.88 -10.65
C SER A 419 -15.56 -13.99 -11.46
N GLU A 420 -15.35 -12.97 -12.27
CA GLU A 420 -14.16 -12.76 -13.06
C GLU A 420 -13.50 -11.46 -12.58
N LEU A 421 -12.18 -11.49 -12.43
CA LEU A 421 -11.38 -10.35 -12.09
C LEU A 421 -10.34 -10.15 -13.19
N TRP A 422 -10.01 -8.89 -13.46
CA TRP A 422 -8.97 -8.52 -14.41
C TRP A 422 -8.38 -7.17 -14.03
N ILE A 423 -7.17 -6.90 -14.51
CA ILE A 423 -6.54 -5.59 -14.38
C ILE A 423 -6.73 -4.84 -15.70
N ASP A 424 -7.20 -3.62 -15.60
CA ASP A 424 -7.37 -2.71 -16.74
C ASP A 424 -7.23 -1.26 -16.25
N ASP A 425 -6.44 -0.46 -16.97
CA ASP A 425 -6.09 0.93 -16.60
C ASP A 425 -5.53 1.05 -15.15
N GLY A 426 -4.65 0.12 -14.76
CA GLY A 426 -4.04 0.08 -13.43
C GLY A 426 -5.01 -0.20 -12.27
N LYS A 427 -6.25 -0.60 -12.57
CA LYS A 427 -7.29 -0.91 -11.59
C LYS A 427 -7.66 -2.38 -11.63
N LEU A 428 -7.89 -2.97 -10.46
CA LEU A 428 -8.54 -4.26 -10.34
C LEU A 428 -10.03 -4.07 -10.56
N LYS A 429 -10.51 -4.65 -11.65
CA LYS A 429 -11.92 -4.66 -12.03
C LYS A 429 -12.48 -6.06 -11.87
N GLY A 430 -13.80 -6.13 -11.82
CA GLY A 430 -14.48 -7.40 -11.72
C GLY A 430 -15.85 -7.42 -12.39
N SER A 431 -16.36 -8.63 -12.53
CA SER A 431 -17.77 -8.88 -12.82
C SER A 431 -18.21 -10.17 -12.13
N VAL A 432 -19.49 -10.25 -11.86
CA VAL A 432 -20.15 -11.39 -11.23
C VAL A 432 -21.36 -11.80 -12.06
N LYS A 433 -21.54 -13.11 -12.21
CA LYS A 433 -22.73 -13.73 -12.80
C LYS A 433 -23.37 -14.68 -11.79
N MET A 434 -24.69 -14.76 -11.81
CA MET A 434 -25.42 -15.76 -11.04
C MET A 434 -25.53 -17.02 -11.88
N ASP A 435 -24.95 -18.11 -11.38
CA ASP A 435 -24.99 -19.42 -12.02
C ASP A 435 -26.28 -20.15 -11.63
N ASN A 436 -26.59 -20.13 -10.33
CA ASN A 436 -27.78 -20.77 -9.81
C ASN A 436 -28.41 -20.02 -8.65
N VAL A 437 -29.72 -20.11 -8.55
CA VAL A 437 -30.51 -19.76 -7.36
C VAL A 437 -31.54 -20.85 -7.19
N THR A 438 -31.64 -21.40 -6.00
CA THR A 438 -32.61 -22.45 -5.66
C THR A 438 -33.38 -22.02 -4.42
N LEU A 439 -34.70 -22.14 -4.51
CA LEU A 439 -35.61 -21.75 -3.44
C LEU A 439 -36.29 -22.98 -2.85
N THR A 440 -36.19 -23.17 -1.54
CA THR A 440 -36.89 -24.25 -0.83
C THR A 440 -37.81 -23.68 0.25
N LEU A 441 -39.06 -24.15 0.28
CA LEU A 441 -40.03 -23.70 1.28
C LEU A 441 -39.66 -24.28 2.65
N ALA A 442 -39.38 -23.41 3.63
CA ALA A 442 -39.03 -23.80 4.99
C ALA A 442 -40.26 -23.87 5.89
N SER A 443 -41.13 -22.86 5.85
CA SER A 443 -42.40 -22.83 6.58
C SER A 443 -43.44 -21.98 5.85
N SER A 444 -44.73 -22.23 6.07
CA SER A 444 -45.81 -21.49 5.44
C SER A 444 -47.09 -21.55 6.25
N GLU A 445 -47.65 -20.39 6.60
CA GLU A 445 -48.99 -20.23 7.18
C GLU A 445 -50.05 -20.15 6.08
N VAL A 446 -49.64 -19.99 4.82
CA VAL A 446 -50.50 -19.92 3.64
C VAL A 446 -50.59 -21.26 2.89
N GLY A 447 -50.22 -22.34 3.56
CA GLY A 447 -50.16 -23.69 3.00
C GLY A 447 -48.97 -23.92 2.07
N THR A 448 -48.79 -25.17 1.65
CA THR A 448 -47.69 -25.57 0.77
C THR A 448 -47.87 -25.03 -0.65
N PHE A 449 -46.82 -24.48 -1.23
CA PHE A 449 -46.78 -24.03 -2.63
C PHE A 449 -45.45 -24.41 -3.28
N LYS A 450 -45.44 -24.49 -4.62
CA LYS A 450 -44.21 -24.75 -5.38
C LYS A 450 -43.39 -23.47 -5.50
N THR A 451 -42.08 -23.60 -5.31
CA THR A 451 -41.15 -22.46 -5.36
C THR A 451 -40.62 -22.16 -6.76
N ASP A 452 -40.88 -23.01 -7.75
CA ASP A 452 -40.35 -22.89 -9.14
C ASP A 452 -40.62 -21.51 -9.76
N SER A 453 -41.84 -20.98 -9.58
CA SER A 453 -42.21 -19.67 -10.11
C SER A 453 -41.48 -18.54 -9.40
N LEU A 454 -41.34 -18.63 -8.08
CA LEU A 454 -40.59 -17.66 -7.29
C LEU A 454 -39.10 -17.70 -7.60
N GLU A 455 -38.56 -18.89 -7.93
CA GLU A 455 -37.16 -19.02 -8.34
C GLU A 455 -36.91 -18.30 -9.66
N SER A 456 -37.83 -18.43 -10.64
CA SER A 456 -37.76 -17.68 -11.90
C SER A 456 -37.82 -16.15 -11.68
N LEU A 457 -38.66 -15.70 -10.75
CA LEU A 457 -38.73 -14.29 -10.36
C LEU A 457 -37.45 -13.82 -9.66
N ALA A 458 -36.92 -14.60 -8.71
CA ALA A 458 -35.67 -14.30 -8.03
C ALA A 458 -34.50 -14.25 -9.01
N ARG A 459 -34.46 -15.16 -9.99
CA ARG A 459 -33.46 -15.18 -11.06
C ARG A 459 -33.54 -13.92 -11.93
N THR A 460 -34.75 -13.47 -12.25
CA THR A 460 -34.98 -12.26 -13.05
C THR A 460 -34.64 -10.99 -12.26
N GLY A 461 -35.13 -10.87 -11.01
CA GLY A 461 -34.82 -9.77 -10.11
C GLY A 461 -33.32 -9.66 -9.82
N GLY A 462 -32.67 -10.80 -9.58
CA GLY A 462 -31.22 -10.88 -9.36
C GLY A 462 -30.42 -10.32 -10.52
N LYS A 463 -30.84 -10.53 -11.79
CA LYS A 463 -30.18 -9.92 -12.95
C LYS A 463 -30.16 -8.39 -12.89
N PHE A 464 -31.26 -7.76 -12.47
CA PHE A 464 -31.32 -6.30 -12.32
C PHE A 464 -30.37 -5.79 -11.23
N VAL A 465 -30.26 -6.51 -10.11
CA VAL A 465 -29.30 -6.18 -9.05
C VAL A 465 -27.87 -6.33 -9.54
N LEU A 466 -27.57 -7.44 -10.23
CA LEU A 466 -26.23 -7.72 -10.77
C LEU A 466 -25.77 -6.69 -11.79
N VAL A 467 -26.67 -6.04 -12.54
CA VAL A 467 -26.28 -4.93 -13.43
C VAL A 467 -25.63 -3.80 -12.64
N LYS A 468 -26.23 -3.38 -11.52
CA LYS A 468 -25.67 -2.31 -10.67
C LYS A 468 -24.38 -2.75 -9.99
N VAL A 469 -24.32 -3.99 -9.50
CA VAL A 469 -23.11 -4.55 -8.90
C VAL A 469 -21.97 -4.59 -9.90
N ASN A 470 -22.22 -5.10 -11.12
CA ASN A 470 -21.21 -5.14 -12.18
C ASN A 470 -20.78 -3.77 -12.68
N GLN A 471 -21.68 -2.77 -12.67
CA GLN A 471 -21.30 -1.39 -12.95
C GLN A 471 -20.26 -0.89 -11.94
N LYS A 472 -20.48 -1.14 -10.64
CA LYS A 472 -19.52 -0.79 -9.59
C LYS A 472 -18.22 -1.59 -9.65
N LEU A 473 -18.27 -2.90 -9.87
CA LEU A 473 -17.07 -3.72 -10.00
C LEU A 473 -16.22 -3.34 -11.23
N ARG A 474 -16.84 -2.83 -12.29
CA ARG A 474 -16.14 -2.34 -13.49
C ARG A 474 -15.52 -0.94 -13.32
N GLU A 475 -15.99 -0.12 -12.38
CA GLU A 475 -15.29 1.11 -12.00
C GLU A 475 -13.88 0.78 -11.49
N GLY A 476 -13.77 -0.33 -10.76
CA GLY A 476 -12.53 -0.90 -10.25
C GLY A 476 -11.91 -0.10 -9.10
N PHE A 477 -10.89 -0.67 -8.48
CA PHE A 477 -10.10 -0.01 -7.43
C PHE A 477 -8.60 -0.11 -7.75
N LEU A 478 -7.82 0.88 -7.29
CA LEU A 478 -6.37 0.88 -7.50
C LEU A 478 -5.75 -0.24 -6.67
N VAL A 479 -4.94 -1.09 -7.31
CA VAL A 479 -4.41 -2.31 -6.70
C VAL A 479 -3.50 -1.98 -5.52
N LEU A 480 -2.50 -1.13 -5.73
CA LEU A 480 -1.59 -0.62 -4.70
C LEU A 480 -0.95 0.67 -5.26
N ARG A 481 -1.42 1.85 -4.84
CA ARG A 481 -0.75 3.12 -5.13
C ARG A 481 -0.31 3.75 -3.83
N THR A 482 0.99 3.84 -3.62
CA THR A 482 1.54 4.61 -2.51
C THR A 482 1.90 6.02 -3.00
N LYS A 483 2.23 6.93 -2.07
CA LYS A 483 2.74 8.26 -2.43
C LYS A 483 4.02 8.19 -3.27
N TYR A 484 4.78 7.09 -3.17
CA TYR A 484 6.14 6.97 -3.72
C TYR A 484 6.29 5.92 -4.80
N ALA A 485 5.29 5.06 -5.02
CA ALA A 485 5.37 3.96 -5.96
C ALA A 485 4.01 3.63 -6.57
N GLN A 486 4.04 3.24 -7.85
CA GLN A 486 2.88 2.76 -8.59
C GLN A 486 3.19 1.42 -9.26
N LEU A 487 2.21 0.53 -9.32
CA LEU A 487 2.33 -0.72 -10.06
C LEU A 487 2.14 -0.48 -11.56
N VAL A 488 3.02 -1.03 -12.39
CA VAL A 488 2.98 -0.98 -13.86
C VAL A 488 3.17 -2.39 -14.44
N ASN A 489 2.65 -2.61 -15.65
CA ASN A 489 2.70 -3.92 -16.33
C ASN A 489 2.11 -5.08 -15.50
N SER A 490 1.10 -4.80 -14.67
CA SER A 490 0.55 -5.80 -13.75
C SER A 490 -0.24 -6.89 -14.48
N VAL A 491 0.01 -8.14 -14.10
CA VAL A 491 -0.69 -9.33 -14.58
C VAL A 491 -1.37 -10.03 -13.41
N LEU A 492 -2.67 -10.30 -13.57
CA LEU A 492 -3.46 -11.08 -12.62
C LEU A 492 -3.56 -12.53 -13.10
N LYS A 493 -3.26 -13.48 -12.22
CA LYS A 493 -3.52 -14.91 -12.42
C LYS A 493 -4.41 -15.44 -11.30
N LYS A 494 -5.26 -16.40 -11.68
CA LYS A 494 -6.10 -17.16 -10.74
C LYS A 494 -5.45 -18.51 -10.54
N GLU A 495 -5.13 -18.83 -9.30
CA GLU A 495 -4.59 -20.11 -8.90
C GLU A 495 -5.58 -20.81 -7.96
N LYS A 496 -5.40 -22.11 -7.75
CA LYS A 496 -6.27 -22.84 -6.82
C LYS A 496 -6.05 -22.31 -5.40
N GLY A 497 -7.06 -21.65 -4.84
CA GLY A 497 -7.06 -21.11 -3.48
C GLY A 497 -6.50 -19.70 -3.32
N PHE A 498 -5.94 -19.08 -4.36
CA PHE A 498 -5.42 -17.70 -4.26
C PHE A 498 -5.38 -16.97 -5.62
N LEU A 499 -5.38 -15.65 -5.57
CA LEU A 499 -5.09 -14.76 -6.70
C LEU A 499 -3.63 -14.32 -6.60
N SER A 500 -2.93 -14.26 -7.73
CA SER A 500 -1.60 -13.67 -7.79
C SER A 500 -1.60 -12.46 -8.72
N ILE A 501 -0.98 -11.38 -8.26
CA ILE A 501 -0.71 -10.18 -9.05
C ILE A 501 0.79 -10.02 -9.14
N SER A 502 1.34 -10.15 -10.33
CA SER A 502 2.77 -9.89 -10.61
C SER A 502 2.88 -8.58 -11.35
N SER A 503 3.81 -7.72 -10.94
CA SER A 503 3.93 -6.37 -11.47
C SER A 503 5.37 -5.89 -11.42
N ASP A 504 5.71 -5.02 -12.37
CA ASP A 504 6.79 -4.08 -12.14
C ASP A 504 6.25 -2.96 -11.26
N VAL A 505 7.11 -2.34 -10.48
CA VAL A 505 6.80 -1.15 -9.70
C VAL A 505 7.41 0.04 -10.50
N GLN A 506 6.97 1.25 -10.26
CA GLN A 506 7.62 2.45 -10.76
C GLN A 506 7.65 3.46 -9.63
N VAL A 507 8.84 3.88 -9.24
CA VAL A 507 9.00 4.89 -8.19
C VAL A 507 8.65 6.27 -8.74
N VAL A 508 7.65 6.92 -8.14
CA VAL A 508 7.28 8.28 -8.50
C VAL A 508 8.16 9.24 -7.69
N LEU A 509 9.10 9.88 -8.38
CA LEU A 509 9.94 10.94 -7.81
C LEU A 509 9.06 12.18 -7.67
N THR A 510 8.72 12.54 -6.43
CA THR A 510 8.17 13.86 -6.08
C THR A 510 9.25 14.71 -5.46
#